data_AF-A0A963CVF6-F1
#
_entry.id   AF-A0A963CVF6-F1
#
_cell.length_a   1.000
_cell.length_b   1.000
_cell.length_c   1.000
_cell.angle_alpha   90.00
_cell.angle_beta   90.00
_cell.angle_gamma   90.00
#
_symmetry.space_group_name_H-M   'P 1'
#
loop_
_entity.id
_entity.type
_entity.pdbx_description
1 polymer ?
#
loop_
_entity_poly.entity_id
_entity_poly.type
_entity_poly.pdbx_seq_one_letter_code
_entity_poly.pdbx_strand_id
1 'polypeptide(L)'
;GWQWTAGCGADAAPYFRVFSPARQAERFDPDGAYIKRWVPQLAQADRRRLLHGVEQADIHTGYPPPMVDIAASRQAALARWDAIKTMPREAS
;
A
#
# COMPACT_ATOMS: atom_id res chain seq x y z
N GLY A 1 11.27 7.37 -9.48
CA GLY A 1 12.10 8.12 -8.52
C GLY A 1 11.24 8.73 -7.43
N TRP A 2 11.83 9.12 -6.29
CA TRP A 2 11.10 9.61 -5.11
C TRP A 2 10.10 10.74 -5.40
N GLN A 3 10.46 11.68 -6.28
CA GLN A 3 9.59 12.79 -6.71
C GLN A 3 8.29 12.29 -7.39
N TRP A 4 8.39 11.27 -8.25
CA TRP A 4 7.25 10.69 -8.94
C TRP A 4 6.30 9.95 -7.99
N THR A 5 6.85 9.19 -7.02
CA THR A 5 6.06 8.47 -6.01
C THR A 5 5.36 9.41 -5.03
N ALA A 6 5.99 10.54 -4.69
CA ALA A 6 5.42 11.56 -3.80
C ALA A 6 4.40 12.47 -4.49
N GLY A 7 4.23 12.35 -5.82
CA GLY A 7 3.35 13.23 -6.59
C GLY A 7 3.96 14.61 -6.91
N CYS A 8 5.22 14.86 -6.57
CA CYS A 8 5.88 16.14 -6.82
C CYS A 8 6.54 16.14 -8.21
N GLY A 9 5.93 16.79 -9.20
CA GLY A 9 6.50 16.95 -10.55
C GLY A 9 5.45 17.12 -11.64
N ALA A 10 5.85 17.60 -12.83
CA ALA A 10 4.95 17.83 -13.97
C ALA A 10 4.29 16.54 -14.51
N ASP A 11 4.95 15.39 -14.36
CA ASP A 11 4.49 14.05 -14.77
C ASP A 11 4.18 13.12 -13.59
N ALA A 12 3.91 13.69 -12.43
CA ALA A 12 3.57 12.92 -11.24
C ALA A 12 2.26 12.15 -11.44
N ALA A 13 2.24 10.89 -10.97
CA ALA A 13 0.97 10.21 -10.74
C ALA A 13 0.12 11.10 -9.79
N PRO A 14 -1.18 11.29 -10.08
CA PRO A 14 -1.98 12.17 -9.23
C PRO A 14 -1.93 11.71 -7.77
N TYR A 15 -1.78 12.63 -6.82
CA TYR A 15 -1.59 12.35 -5.39
C TYR A 15 -2.68 11.45 -4.77
N PHE A 16 -3.86 11.43 -5.38
CA PHE A 16 -4.98 10.56 -4.98
C PHE A 16 -4.83 9.10 -5.44
N ARG A 17 -3.76 8.77 -6.19
CA ARG A 17 -3.49 7.44 -6.70
C ARG A 17 -2.81 6.59 -5.62
N VAL A 18 -3.63 6.16 -4.66
CA VAL A 18 -3.23 5.16 -3.65
C VAL A 18 -3.37 3.77 -4.26
N PHE A 19 -2.25 3.08 -4.47
CA PHE A 19 -2.26 1.70 -4.95
C PHE A 19 -2.59 0.74 -3.82
N SER A 20 -3.48 -0.23 -4.09
CA SER A 20 -3.73 -1.34 -3.18
C SER A 20 -2.57 -2.35 -3.29
N PRO A 21 -1.85 -2.66 -2.20
CA PRO A 21 -0.78 -3.66 -2.22
C PRO A 21 -1.25 -5.00 -2.77
N ALA A 22 -2.48 -5.41 -2.43
CA ALA A 22 -3.06 -6.67 -2.89
C ALA A 22 -3.25 -6.72 -4.41
N ARG A 23 -3.80 -5.65 -4.99
CA ARG A 23 -3.96 -5.56 -6.46
C ARG A 23 -2.62 -5.48 -7.19
N GLN A 24 -1.60 -4.91 -6.56
CA GLN A 24 -0.25 -4.89 -7.13
C GLN A 24 0.36 -6.29 -7.11
N ALA A 25 0.22 -7.02 -6.00
CA ALA A 25 0.68 -8.39 -5.88
C ALA A 25 -0.03 -9.31 -6.90
N GLU A 26 -1.36 -9.22 -7.02
CA GLU A 26 -2.13 -9.98 -8.03
C GLU A 26 -1.63 -9.75 -9.46
N ARG A 27 -1.25 -8.51 -9.77
CA ARG A 27 -0.83 -8.11 -11.12
C ARG A 27 0.63 -8.46 -11.43
N PHE A 28 1.52 -8.30 -10.46
CA PHE A 28 2.97 -8.34 -10.68
C PHE A 28 3.66 -9.56 -10.04
N ASP A 29 3.00 -10.26 -9.12
CA ASP A 29 3.49 -11.49 -8.49
C ASP A 29 2.33 -12.49 -8.24
N PRO A 30 1.63 -12.95 -9.30
CA PRO A 30 0.40 -13.74 -9.17
C PRO A 30 0.59 -15.07 -8.43
N ASP A 31 1.80 -15.62 -8.45
CA ASP A 31 2.20 -16.87 -7.80
C ASP A 31 2.88 -16.64 -6.43
N GLY A 32 3.11 -15.38 -6.06
CA GLY A 32 3.81 -15.00 -4.84
C GLY A 32 5.29 -15.40 -4.83
N ALA A 33 5.90 -15.69 -5.99
CA ALA A 33 7.26 -16.20 -6.07
C ALA A 33 8.28 -15.17 -5.56
N TYR A 34 8.06 -13.89 -5.83
CA TYR A 34 8.89 -12.81 -5.29
C TYR A 34 8.74 -12.73 -3.77
N ILE A 35 7.50 -12.74 -3.26
CA ILE A 35 7.24 -12.70 -1.81
C ILE A 35 7.90 -13.88 -1.09
N LYS A 36 7.73 -15.11 -1.61
CA LYS A 36 8.30 -16.33 -0.99
C LYS A 36 9.83 -16.32 -0.98
N ARG A 37 10.46 -15.73 -2.00
CA ARG A 37 11.93 -15.61 -2.08
C ARG A 37 12.49 -14.67 -1.01
N TRP A 38 11.81 -13.55 -0.77
CA TRP A 38 12.33 -12.48 0.11
C TRP A 38 11.76 -12.50 1.53
N VAL A 39 10.63 -13.19 1.72
CA VAL A 39 9.97 -13.39 3.02
C VAL A 39 9.77 -14.90 3.21
N PRO A 40 10.84 -15.65 3.52
CA PRO A 40 10.79 -17.12 3.56
C PRO A 40 9.84 -17.65 4.63
N GLN A 41 9.52 -16.88 5.68
CA GLN A 41 8.48 -17.27 6.65
C GLN A 41 7.08 -17.39 6.04
N LEU A 42 6.85 -16.83 4.84
CA LEU A 42 5.61 -16.96 4.08
C LEU A 42 5.71 -17.98 2.93
N ALA A 43 6.81 -18.75 2.82
CA ALA A 43 7.02 -19.70 1.72
C ALA A 43 5.87 -20.72 1.55
N GLN A 44 5.29 -21.15 2.68
CA GLN A 44 4.19 -22.10 2.75
C GLN A 44 2.81 -21.43 2.81
N ALA A 45 2.74 -20.10 2.78
CA ALA A 45 1.48 -19.40 2.78
C ALA A 45 0.72 -19.67 1.46
N ASP A 46 -0.60 -19.82 1.58
CA ASP A 46 -1.46 -19.91 0.41
C ASP A 46 -1.47 -18.59 -0.38
N ARG A 47 -1.95 -18.67 -1.62
CA ARG A 47 -2.04 -17.52 -2.52
C ARG A 47 -2.86 -16.36 -1.93
N ARG A 48 -3.93 -16.65 -1.18
CA ARG A 48 -4.78 -15.61 -0.61
C ARG A 48 -4.02 -14.81 0.45
N ARG A 49 -3.28 -15.49 1.34
CA ARG A 49 -2.43 -14.87 2.36
C ARG A 49 -1.27 -14.07 1.76
N LEU A 50 -0.68 -14.56 0.67
CA LEU A 50 0.41 -13.85 -0.01
C LEU A 50 -0.07 -12.56 -0.67
N LEU A 51 -1.23 -12.59 -1.31
CA LEU A 51 -1.74 -11.46 -2.08
C LEU A 51 -2.50 -10.46 -1.22
N HIS A 52 -3.33 -10.91 -0.28
CA HIS A 52 -4.15 -10.01 0.53
C HIS A 52 -3.56 -9.70 1.92
N GLY A 53 -2.42 -10.30 2.25
CA GLY A 53 -1.83 -10.27 3.58
C GLY A 53 -2.50 -11.24 4.54
N VAL A 54 -1.99 -11.27 5.77
CA VAL A 54 -2.55 -12.01 6.89
C VAL A 54 -3.34 -11.03 7.75
N GLU A 55 -4.65 -11.21 7.92
CA GLU A 55 -5.48 -10.32 8.76
C GLU A 55 -5.17 -10.46 10.25
N GLN A 56 -4.58 -11.58 10.66
CA GLN A 56 -4.21 -11.87 12.04
C GLN A 56 -2.75 -12.34 12.09
N ALA A 57 -2.08 -12.05 13.21
CA ALA A 57 -0.73 -12.53 13.45
C ALA A 57 -0.70 -14.05 13.30
N ASP A 58 0.10 -14.53 12.34
CA ASP A 58 0.28 -15.96 12.18
C ASP A 58 1.39 -16.42 13.11
N ILE A 59 0.97 -17.02 14.24
CA ILE A 59 1.87 -17.54 15.28
C ILE A 59 2.88 -18.57 14.75
N HIS A 60 2.57 -19.23 13.62
CA HIS A 60 3.44 -20.24 13.03
C HIS A 60 4.52 -19.64 12.14
N THR A 61 4.30 -18.45 11.60
CA THR A 61 5.28 -17.76 10.73
C THR A 61 6.04 -16.66 11.46
N GLY A 62 5.50 -16.15 12.58
CA GLY A 62 6.01 -14.95 13.23
C GLY A 62 5.86 -13.69 12.37
N TYR A 63 5.12 -13.75 11.26
CA TYR A 63 4.87 -12.60 10.40
C TYR A 63 3.85 -11.66 11.07
N PRO A 64 4.15 -10.35 11.15
CA PRO A 64 3.31 -9.42 11.88
C PRO A 64 1.95 -9.21 11.21
N PRO A 65 0.92 -8.85 11.98
CA PRO A 65 -0.34 -8.41 11.40
C PRO A 65 -0.17 -7.06 10.67
N PRO A 66 -1.15 -6.66 9.84
CA PRO A 66 -1.09 -5.40 9.10
C PRO A 66 -1.09 -4.23 10.09
N MET A 67 -0.15 -3.30 9.93
CA MET A 67 -0.02 -2.15 10.84
C MET A 67 -1.11 -1.10 10.65
N VAL A 68 -1.70 -1.03 9.46
CA VAL A 68 -2.73 -0.05 9.10
C VAL A 68 -3.85 -0.72 8.32
N ASP A 69 -5.07 -0.25 8.55
CA ASP A 69 -6.19 -0.60 7.69
C ASP A 69 -6.04 0.15 6.34
N ILE A 70 -6.08 -0.61 5.24
CA ILE A 70 -5.87 -0.07 3.89
C ILE A 70 -7.03 0.83 3.45
N ALA A 71 -8.27 0.53 3.85
CA ALA A 71 -9.43 1.34 3.50
C ALA A 71 -9.42 2.66 4.29
N ALA A 72 -9.16 2.60 5.59
CA ALA A 72 -9.07 3.76 6.47
C ALA A 72 -7.91 4.69 6.10
N SER A 73 -6.73 4.13 5.82
CA SER A 73 -5.57 4.91 5.38
C SER A 73 -5.81 5.62 4.04
N ARG A 74 -6.49 4.95 3.09
CA ARG A 74 -6.92 5.57 1.83
C ARG A 74 -7.89 6.73 2.08
N GLN A 75 -8.88 6.55 2.95
CA GLN A 75 -9.84 7.61 3.28
C GLN A 75 -9.16 8.80 3.96
N ALA A 76 -8.26 8.56 4.92
CA ALA A 76 -7.49 9.61 5.58
C ALA A 76 -6.62 10.41 4.60
N ALA A 77 -5.98 9.74 3.64
CA ALA A 77 -5.18 10.38 2.59
C ALA A 77 -6.04 11.30 1.71
N LEU A 78 -7.23 10.83 1.29
CA LEU A 78 -8.17 11.62 0.48
C LEU A 78 -8.75 12.80 1.26
N ALA A 79 -9.14 12.61 2.52
CA ALA A 79 -9.68 13.67 3.35
C ALA A 79 -8.66 14.79 3.61
N ARG A 80 -7.39 14.41 3.86
CA ARG A 80 -6.31 15.39 4.06
C ARG A 80 -5.99 16.17 2.79
N TRP A 81 -6.15 15.54 1.62
CA TRP A 81 -6.03 16.22 0.35
C TRP A 81 -7.15 17.24 0.11
N ASP A 82 -8.40 16.87 0.41
CA ASP A 82 -9.53 17.80 0.28
C ASP A 82 -9.36 19.03 1.20
N ALA A 83 -8.79 18.84 2.39
CA ALA A 83 -8.43 19.95 3.28
C ALA A 83 -7.35 20.87 2.68
N ILE A 84 -6.31 20.33 2.04
CA ILE A 84 -5.26 21.15 1.40
C ILE A 84 -5.83 21.97 0.24
N LYS A 85 -6.80 21.43 -0.51
CA LYS A 85 -7.46 22.16 -1.61
C LYS A 85 -8.31 23.34 -1.14
N THR A 86 -8.88 23.26 0.05
CA THR A 86 -9.77 24.28 0.61
C THR A 86 -9.04 25.31 1.48
N MET A 87 -7.75 25.13 1.75
CA MET A 87 -6.94 26.13 2.44
C MET A 87 -6.84 27.41 1.58
N PRO A 88 -7.18 28.60 2.12
CA PRO A 88 -6.94 29.85 1.43
C PRO A 88 -5.44 29.97 1.15
N ARG A 89 -5.09 30.32 -0.09
CA ARG A 89 -3.71 30.74 -0.38
C ARG A 89 -3.46 32.00 0.42
N GLU A 90 -2.53 31.95 1.38
CA GLU A 90 -2.09 33.17 2.05
C GLU A 90 -1.54 34.13 0.99
N ALA A 91 -2.22 35.27 0.84
CA ALA A 91 -1.78 36.36 -0.01
C ALA A 91 -0.55 37.00 0.63
N SER A 92 0.57 37.03 -0.11
CA SER A 92 1.75 37.86 0.21
C SER A 92 1.46 39.34 0.03
#